data_AF-F2J376-F1
#
_entry.id   AF-F2J376-F1
#
_cell.length_a   1.000
_cell.length_b   1.000
_cell.length_c   1.000
_cell.angle_alpha   90.00
_cell.angle_beta   90.00
_cell.angle_gamma   90.00
#
_symmetry.space_group_name_H-M   'P 1'
#
loop_
_entity.id
_entity.type
_entity.pdbx_description
1 polymer ?
#
loop_
_entity_poly.entity_id
_entity_poly.type
_entity_poly.pdbx_seq_one_letter_code
_entity_poly.pdbx_strand_id
1 'polypeptide(L)'
;MSQSPAGETPAAAKPAASVRYDVSFFATVIGATVLAAVAIWIFDLGVLWALAGLLGLRVVGLTIAALVLVPPAIWATGAVAVLAWKAERTLREQAPQT
;
A
#
# COMPACT_ATOMS: atom_id res chain seq x y z
N MET A 1 16.39 -23.28 -56.92
CA MET A 1 16.45 -21.92 -56.34
C MET A 1 15.64 -21.97 -55.06
N SER A 2 16.29 -22.28 -53.93
CA SER A 2 16.58 -21.33 -52.81
C SER A 2 15.32 -20.95 -52.03
N GLN A 3 15.20 -20.93 -50.71
CA GLN A 3 15.96 -21.35 -49.53
C GLN A 3 14.98 -21.10 -48.35
N SER A 4 15.06 -21.91 -47.29
CA SER A 4 14.57 -21.79 -45.90
C SER A 4 13.62 -20.66 -45.39
N PRO A 5 12.84 -20.96 -44.32
CA PRO A 5 11.84 -20.07 -43.73
C PRO A 5 12.47 -19.00 -42.84
N ALA A 6 11.98 -17.76 -42.93
CA ALA A 6 12.05 -16.80 -41.84
C ALA A 6 10.77 -17.00 -41.01
N GLY A 7 10.80 -17.45 -39.77
CA GLY A 7 11.68 -16.96 -38.72
C GLY A 7 11.07 -15.74 -38.03
N GLU A 8 9.76 -15.72 -37.78
CA GLU A 8 9.21 -14.87 -36.71
C GLU A 8 9.54 -15.55 -35.38
N THR A 9 10.71 -15.18 -34.86
CA THR A 9 11.06 -15.33 -33.45
C THR A 9 9.87 -14.88 -32.60
N PRO A 10 9.32 -15.73 -31.70
CA PRO A 10 8.38 -15.25 -30.71
C PRO A 10 9.08 -14.13 -29.95
N ALA A 11 8.57 -12.91 -30.07
CA ALA A 11 9.05 -11.79 -29.27
C ALA A 11 9.13 -12.28 -27.83
N ALA A 12 10.38 -12.40 -27.34
CA ALA A 12 10.68 -12.95 -26.05
C ALA A 12 9.77 -12.27 -25.04
N ALA A 13 8.86 -13.05 -24.43
CA ALA A 13 8.15 -12.64 -23.25
C ALA A 13 9.23 -12.11 -22.31
N LYS A 14 9.20 -10.79 -22.05
CA LYS A 14 10.05 -10.15 -21.04
C LYS A 14 9.99 -11.09 -19.84
N PRO A 15 11.12 -11.67 -19.38
CA PRO A 15 11.06 -12.58 -18.25
C PRO A 15 10.38 -11.79 -17.15
N ALA A 16 9.19 -12.23 -16.74
CA ALA A 16 8.53 -11.73 -15.56
C ALA A 16 9.61 -11.85 -14.49
N ALA A 17 10.15 -10.70 -14.05
CA ALA A 17 11.23 -10.65 -13.10
C ALA A 17 10.81 -11.60 -12.00
N SER A 18 11.57 -12.69 -11.82
CA SER A 18 11.20 -13.74 -10.91
C SER A 18 11.06 -13.06 -9.56
N VAL A 19 9.81 -12.87 -9.13
CA VAL A 19 9.51 -12.25 -7.85
C VAL A 19 9.98 -13.29 -6.85
N ARG A 20 11.24 -13.17 -6.43
CA ARG A 20 11.76 -13.94 -5.32
C ARG A 20 10.91 -13.49 -4.14
N TYR A 21 10.06 -14.39 -3.66
CA TYR A 21 9.36 -14.28 -2.39
C TYR A 21 10.41 -14.34 -1.29
N ASP A 22 11.14 -13.24 -1.16
CA ASP A 22 12.20 -13.06 -0.21
C ASP A 22 11.69 -12.15 0.91
N VAL A 23 12.30 -12.27 2.09
CA VAL A 23 11.95 -11.50 3.30
C VAL A 23 11.94 -9.99 3.02
N SER A 24 12.74 -9.55 2.06
CA SER A 24 12.83 -8.19 1.53
C SER A 24 11.51 -7.69 0.89
N PHE A 25 10.75 -8.54 0.19
CA PHE A 25 9.45 -8.17 -0.36
C PHE A 25 8.39 -7.98 0.73
N PHE A 26 8.34 -8.91 1.70
CA PHE A 26 7.45 -8.81 2.86
C PHE A 26 7.75 -7.55 3.69
N ALA A 27 9.03 -7.26 3.94
CA ALA A 27 9.46 -6.05 4.61
C ALA A 27 9.06 -4.78 3.85
N THR A 28 9.09 -4.80 2.51
CA THR A 28 8.66 -3.67 1.67
C THR A 28 7.16 -3.42 1.79
N VAL A 29 6.34 -4.47 1.74
CA VAL A 29 4.88 -4.37 1.86
C VAL A 29 4.47 -3.87 3.25
N ILE A 30 5.10 -4.37 4.31
CA ILE A 30 4.90 -3.87 5.69
C ILE A 30 5.36 -2.42 5.79
N GLY A 31 6.55 -2.09 5.27
CA GLY A 31 7.09 -0.74 5.30
C GLY A 31 6.18 0.26 4.62
N ALA A 32 5.63 -0.07 3.45
CA ALA A 32 4.65 0.75 2.75
C ALA A 32 3.34 0.92 3.53
N THR A 33 2.88 -0.15 4.19
CA THR A 33 1.68 -0.11 5.04
C THR A 33 1.87 0.81 6.25
N VAL A 34 3.00 0.68 6.93
CA VAL A 34 3.36 1.54 8.07
C VAL A 34 3.50 2.99 7.62
N LEU A 35 4.16 3.24 6.49
CA LEU A 35 4.31 4.59 5.95
C LEU A 35 2.95 5.22 5.61
N ALA A 36 2.04 4.46 5.00
CA ALA A 36 0.68 4.91 4.70
C ALA A 36 -0.10 5.21 5.98
N ALA A 37 -0.02 4.35 6.99
CA ALA A 37 -0.65 4.57 8.29
C ALA A 37 -0.11 5.85 8.94
N VAL A 38 1.21 6.04 8.96
CA VAL A 38 1.85 7.24 9.50
C VAL A 38 1.38 8.49 8.77
N ALA A 39 1.27 8.47 7.44
CA ALA A 39 0.78 9.60 6.66
C ALA A 39 -0.66 9.99 7.04
N ILE A 40 -1.54 8.99 7.24
CA ILE A 40 -2.92 9.20 7.70
C ILE A 40 -2.93 9.87 9.08
N TRP A 41 -2.17 9.35 10.03
CA TRP A 41 -2.14 9.89 11.39
C TRP A 41 -1.51 11.28 11.47
N ILE A 42 -0.44 11.55 10.71
CA ILE A 42 0.15 12.89 10.62
C ILE A 42 -0.86 13.89 10.08
N PHE A 43 -1.62 13.51 9.05
CA PHE A 43 -2.68 14.35 8.51
C PHE A 43 -3.75 14.66 9.57
N ASP A 44 -4.27 13.64 10.25
CA ASP A 44 -5.27 13.81 11.31
C ASP A 44 -4.77 14.69 12.46
N LEU A 45 -3.55 14.47 12.94
CA LEU A 45 -2.94 15.30 13.97
C LEU A 45 -2.76 16.75 13.48
N GLY A 46 -2.35 16.93 12.23
CA GLY A 46 -2.23 18.24 11.60
C GLY A 46 -3.57 18.98 11.53
N VAL A 47 -4.64 18.28 11.14
CA VAL A 47 -6.01 18.83 11.12
C VAL A 47 -6.46 19.19 12.54
N LEU A 48 -6.28 18.30 13.51
CA LEU A 48 -6.65 18.57 14.90
C LEU A 48 -5.87 19.76 15.48
N TRP A 49 -4.57 19.86 15.18
CA TRP A 49 -3.75 20.99 15.60
C TRP A 49 -4.20 22.30 14.94
N ALA A 50 -4.49 22.28 13.64
CA ALA A 50 -5.01 23.43 12.91
C ALA A 50 -6.38 23.86 13.47
N LEU A 51 -7.28 22.93 13.76
CA LEU A 51 -8.59 23.23 14.37
C LEU A 51 -8.43 23.82 15.77
N ALA A 52 -7.51 23.29 16.58
CA ALA A 52 -7.21 23.82 17.90
C ALA A 52 -6.70 25.27 17.85
N GLY A 53 -5.75 25.56 16.94
CA GLY A 53 -5.18 26.89 16.77
C GLY A 53 -6.12 27.90 16.10
N LEU A 54 -6.83 27.49 15.05
CA LEU A 54 -7.66 28.38 14.24
C LEU A 54 -8.98 28.75 14.92
N LEU A 55 -9.65 27.78 15.56
CA LEU A 55 -10.96 27.97 16.19
C LEU A 55 -10.85 28.14 17.70
N GLY A 56 -9.64 28.14 18.28
CA GLY A 56 -9.44 28.18 19.73
C GLY A 56 -10.11 27.00 20.43
N LEU A 57 -10.17 25.85 19.75
CA LEU A 57 -10.90 24.68 20.21
C LEU A 57 -10.29 24.19 21.53
N ARG A 58 -11.04 24.34 22.62
CA ARG A 58 -10.71 23.75 23.92
C ARG A 58 -10.88 22.23 23.86
N VAL A 59 -10.36 21.54 24.88
CA VAL A 59 -10.35 20.07 24.99
C VAL A 59 -11.62 19.40 24.48
N VAL A 60 -12.81 19.89 24.88
CA VAL A 60 -14.10 19.33 24.44
C VAL A 60 -14.30 19.37 22.92
N GLY A 61 -13.99 20.49 22.27
CA GLY A 61 -14.13 20.60 20.82
C GLY A 61 -13.11 19.76 20.07
N LEU A 62 -11.89 19.65 20.61
CA LEU A 62 -10.85 18.75 20.09
C LEU A 62 -11.28 17.29 20.19
N THR A 63 -11.92 16.89 21.30
CA THR A 63 -12.47 15.55 21.47
C THR A 63 -13.55 15.26 20.44
N ILE A 64 -14.45 16.21 20.16
CA ILE A 64 -15.49 16.05 19.13
C ILE A 64 -14.86 15.90 17.75
N ALA A 65 -13.89 16.74 17.39
CA ALA A 65 -13.18 16.65 16.12
C ALA A 65 -12.44 15.31 15.98
N ALA A 66 -11.77 14.86 17.04
CA ALA A 66 -11.11 13.56 17.08
C ALA A 66 -12.10 12.41 16.94
N LEU A 67 -13.29 12.51 17.53
CA LEU A 67 -14.35 11.50 17.38
C LEU A 67 -14.79 11.32 15.92
N VAL A 68 -14.66 12.36 15.09
CA VAL A 68 -15.01 12.32 13.67
C VAL A 68 -13.84 11.84 12.80
N LEU A 69 -12.61 12.26 13.12
CA LEU A 69 -11.40 11.98 12.33
C LEU A 69 -10.79 10.60 12.63
N VAL A 70 -10.73 10.22 13.90
CA VAL A 70 -10.01 9.02 14.34
C VAL A 70 -10.65 7.71 13.85
N PRO A 71 -11.99 7.50 13.90
CA PRO A 71 -12.59 6.26 13.40
C PRO A 71 -12.31 5.96 11.91
N PRO A 72 -12.45 6.91 10.96
CA PRO A 72 -12.09 6.65 9.57
C PRO A 72 -10.59 6.43 9.38
N ALA A 73 -9.72 7.08 10.15
CA ALA A 73 -8.27 6.83 10.10
C ALA A 73 -7.90 5.40 10.56
N ILE A 74 -8.53 4.91 11.64
CA ILE A 74 -8.39 3.51 12.08
C ILE A 74 -8.87 2.55 10.98
N TRP A 75 -10.03 2.82 10.40
CA TRP A 75 -10.57 2.00 9.31
C TRP A 75 -9.65 1.98 8.08
N ALA A 76 -9.16 3.15 7.64
CA ALA A 76 -8.26 3.27 6.51
C ALA A 76 -6.95 2.52 6.75
N THR A 77 -6.39 2.62 7.96
CA THR A 77 -5.20 1.86 8.35
C THR A 77 -5.43 0.35 8.24
N GLY A 78 -6.58 -0.14 8.74
CA GLY A 78 -6.97 -1.55 8.60
C GLY A 78 -7.17 -1.98 7.15
N ALA A 79 -7.80 -1.13 6.33
CA ALA A 79 -8.01 -1.40 4.91
C ALA A 79 -6.70 -1.51 4.13
N VAL A 80 -5.73 -0.62 4.40
CA VAL A 80 -4.39 -0.69 3.79
C VAL A 80 -3.67 -1.99 4.21
N ALA A 81 -3.76 -2.39 5.48
CA ALA A 81 -3.17 -3.64 5.95
C ALA A 81 -3.80 -4.87 5.27
N VAL A 82 -5.13 -4.87 5.05
CA VAL A 82 -5.82 -5.95 4.33
C VAL A 82 -5.41 -5.99 2.86
N LEU A 83 -5.29 -4.84 2.20
CA LEU A 83 -4.81 -4.75 0.81
C LEU A 83 -3.37 -5.25 0.67
N ALA A 84 -2.51 -4.87 1.61
CA ALA A 84 -1.14 -5.34 1.68
C ALA A 84 -1.06 -6.88 1.82
N TRP A 85 -1.86 -7.46 2.71
CA TRP A 85 -1.93 -8.91 2.88
C TRP A 85 -2.51 -9.64 1.65
N LYS A 86 -3.55 -9.08 1.03
CA LYS A 86 -4.12 -9.63 -0.21
C LYS A 86 -3.11 -9.57 -1.36
N ALA A 87 -2.37 -8.48 -1.49
CA ALA A 87 -1.30 -8.35 -2.49
C ALA A 87 -0.24 -9.44 -2.28
N GLU A 88 0.18 -9.70 -1.04
CA GLU A 88 1.11 -10.79 -0.74
C GLU A 88 0.56 -12.17 -1.14
N ARG A 89 -0.71 -12.45 -0.82
CA ARG A 89 -1.40 -13.71 -1.12
C ARG A 89 -1.53 -13.96 -2.63
N THR A 90 -2.07 -12.99 -3.37
CA THR A 90 -2.25 -13.09 -4.83
C THR A 90 -0.93 -13.31 -5.54
N LEU A 91 0.13 -12.66 -5.06
CA LEU A 91 1.45 -12.88 -5.59
C LEU A 91 1.87 -14.35 -5.33
N ARG A 92 1.82 -14.87 -4.09
CA ARG A 92 2.23 -16.25 -3.79
C ARG A 92 1.51 -17.31 -4.63
N GLU A 93 0.25 -17.08 -4.99
CA GLU A 93 -0.55 -17.96 -5.85
C GLU A 93 -0.15 -17.91 -7.33
N GLN A 94 0.46 -16.81 -7.79
CA GLN A 94 0.95 -16.64 -9.16
C GLN A 94 2.40 -17.14 -9.36
N ALA A 95 3.07 -17.59 -8.30
CA ALA A 95 4.39 -18.19 -8.40
C ALA A 95 4.28 -19.60 -9.03
N PRO A 96 4.88 -19.86 -10.22
CA PRO A 96 4.89 -21.20 -10.79
C PRO A 96 5.62 -22.16 -9.84
N GLN A 97 4.99 -23.30 -9.54
CA GLN A 97 5.63 -24.38 -8.79
C GLN A 97 6.76 -24.97 -9.63
N THR A 98 7.98 -24.52 -9.38
CA THR A 98 9.22 -25.15 -9.85
C THR A 98 9.75 -26.10 -8.79
#